data_AF-A0A936H4Y3-F1
#
_entry.id   AF-A0A936H4Y3-F1
#
_cell.length_a   1.000
_cell.length_b   1.000
_cell.length_c   1.000
_cell.angle_alpha   90.00
_cell.angle_beta   90.00
_cell.angle_gamma   90.00
#
_symmetry.space_group_name_H-M   'P 1'
#
loop_
_entity.id
_entity.type
_entity.pdbx_description
1 polymer ?
#
loop_
_entity_poly.entity_id
_entity_poly.type
_entity_poly.pdbx_seq_one_letter_code
_entity_poly.pdbx_strand_id
1 'polypeptide(L)'
;MAWISGAPVAYFLNYTQPLTRMNSGFGLAVVFDERGPLSYTQGQASYSYKLEMDRRGENALGIGVSFGYNQYRINSMKFNTPSQNPDVLLNFNDGTFSGIQVGAGFAFQYKDADEYDGKEFIASVSYYRVLPQKQFLDQTLVFDERQSLFGYFSATITSPAVSFYFRPVATINVYDFHYFRYELHANVGLKDIGWIGMGFFLLRR
;
A
#
# COMPACT_ATOMS: atom_id res chain seq x y z
N MET A 1 0.45 -37.01 7.56
CA MET A 1 0.65 -35.74 6.81
C MET A 1 -0.41 -34.77 7.28
N ALA A 2 -0.05 -33.83 8.15
CA ALA A 2 -0.96 -32.81 8.64
C ALA A 2 -1.02 -31.68 7.59
N TRP A 3 -2.17 -31.51 6.96
CA TRP A 3 -2.44 -30.37 6.10
C TRP A 3 -2.50 -29.13 6.98
N ILE A 4 -1.80 -28.06 6.61
CA ILE A 4 -2.07 -26.74 7.16
C ILE A 4 -3.49 -26.38 6.70
N SER A 5 -4.46 -26.52 7.60
CA SER A 5 -5.76 -25.87 7.47
C SER A 5 -5.54 -24.38 7.71
N GLY A 6 -5.79 -23.53 6.71
CA GLY A 6 -5.61 -22.07 6.79
C GLY A 6 -4.54 -21.50 5.85
N ALA A 7 -4.68 -21.73 4.55
CA ALA A 7 -3.90 -20.98 3.55
C ALA A 7 -4.12 -19.47 3.77
N PRO A 8 -3.10 -18.62 3.63
CA PRO A 8 -3.26 -17.18 3.82
C PRO A 8 -4.29 -16.65 2.81
N VAL A 9 -5.25 -15.88 3.30
CA VAL A 9 -6.30 -15.28 2.48
C VAL A 9 -6.25 -13.77 2.65
N ALA A 10 -6.02 -13.07 1.55
CA ALA A 10 -6.03 -11.62 1.51
C ALA A 10 -7.08 -11.11 0.52
N TYR A 11 -7.93 -10.20 0.99
CA TYR A 11 -8.90 -9.47 0.19
C TYR A 11 -8.61 -7.98 0.27
N PHE A 12 -8.72 -7.29 -0.84
CA PHE A 12 -8.67 -5.83 -0.86
C PHE A 12 -9.80 -5.30 -1.73
N LEU A 13 -10.38 -4.19 -1.30
CA LEU A 13 -11.32 -3.40 -2.06
C LEU A 13 -10.81 -1.97 -2.07
N ASN A 14 -10.62 -1.40 -3.25
CA ASN A 14 -10.23 -0.01 -3.43
C ASN A 14 -11.23 0.73 -4.30
N TYR A 15 -11.56 1.95 -3.91
CA TYR A 15 -12.39 2.87 -4.67
C TYR A 15 -11.69 4.21 -4.74
N THR A 16 -11.52 4.76 -5.94
CA THR A 16 -10.90 6.06 -6.17
C THR A 16 -11.79 6.88 -7.09
N GLN A 17 -12.08 8.12 -6.69
CA GLN A 17 -12.90 9.04 -7.45
C GLN A 17 -12.13 10.34 -7.74
N PRO A 18 -11.80 10.62 -9.00
CA PRO A 18 -11.27 11.93 -9.37
C PRO A 18 -12.40 12.98 -9.31
N LEU A 19 -12.16 14.06 -8.58
CA LEU A 19 -13.02 15.23 -8.49
C LEU A 19 -12.43 16.33 -9.38
N THR A 20 -12.53 16.13 -10.69
CA THR A 20 -11.84 16.95 -11.71
C THR A 20 -12.15 18.44 -11.61
N ARG A 21 -13.37 18.82 -11.20
CA ARG A 21 -13.77 20.23 -11.02
C ARG A 21 -13.04 20.95 -9.88
N MET A 22 -12.54 20.19 -8.90
CA MET A 22 -11.86 20.72 -7.71
C MET A 22 -10.36 20.44 -7.74
N ASN A 23 -9.82 19.93 -8.85
CA ASN A 23 -8.46 19.42 -8.95
C ASN A 23 -8.10 18.49 -7.79
N SER A 24 -9.05 17.67 -7.35
CA SER A 24 -8.86 16.80 -6.19
C SER A 24 -9.26 15.36 -6.49
N GLY A 25 -8.94 14.47 -5.57
CA GLY A 25 -9.30 13.07 -5.62
C GLY A 25 -9.64 12.56 -4.23
N PHE A 26 -10.58 11.64 -4.17
CA PHE A 26 -10.93 10.92 -2.96
C PHE A 26 -10.70 9.43 -3.17
N GLY A 27 -10.21 8.74 -2.14
CA GLY A 27 -9.97 7.30 -2.19
C GLY A 27 -10.42 6.61 -0.91
N LEU A 28 -10.95 5.40 -1.04
CA LEU A 28 -11.27 4.48 0.03
C LEU A 28 -10.57 3.15 -0.23
N ALA A 29 -10.05 2.52 0.82
CA ALA A 29 -9.50 1.19 0.75
C ALA A 29 -9.93 0.38 1.99
N VAL A 30 -10.31 -0.87 1.77
CA VAL A 30 -10.49 -1.85 2.82
C VAL A 30 -9.61 -3.05 2.50
N VAL A 31 -8.79 -3.46 3.46
CA VAL A 31 -7.91 -4.62 3.36
C VAL A 31 -8.28 -5.57 4.47
N PHE A 32 -8.46 -6.84 4.13
CA PHE A 32 -8.58 -7.94 5.07
C PHE A 32 -7.50 -8.97 4.74
N ASP A 33 -6.76 -9.43 5.73
CA ASP A 33 -5.69 -10.40 5.56
C ASP A 33 -5.69 -11.37 6.74
N GLU A 34 -5.74 -12.66 6.47
CA GLU A 34 -5.64 -13.72 7.47
C GLU A 34 -4.40 -14.57 7.20
N ARG A 35 -3.48 -14.61 8.16
CA ARG A 35 -2.23 -15.38 8.12
C ARG A 35 -2.12 -16.26 9.36
N GLY A 36 -2.66 -17.49 9.25
CA GLY A 36 -2.68 -18.44 10.36
C GLY A 36 -3.51 -17.92 11.55
N PRO A 37 -2.93 -17.80 12.76
CA PRO A 37 -3.64 -17.30 13.94
C PRO A 37 -3.81 -15.78 13.95
N LEU A 38 -3.13 -15.04 13.08
CA LEU A 38 -3.21 -13.58 13.02
C LEU A 38 -4.12 -13.14 11.87
N SER A 39 -5.05 -12.24 12.16
CA SER A 39 -5.86 -11.53 11.18
C SER A 39 -5.65 -10.03 11.28
N TYR A 40 -5.67 -9.36 10.13
CA TYR A 40 -5.49 -7.93 9.96
C TYR A 40 -6.66 -7.39 9.15
N THR A 41 -7.29 -6.33 9.64
CA THR A 41 -8.29 -5.56 8.91
C THR A 41 -7.89 -4.11 8.92
N GLN A 42 -7.94 -3.45 7.78
CA GLN A 42 -7.68 -2.03 7.66
C GLN A 42 -8.76 -1.37 6.81
N GLY A 43 -9.30 -0.26 7.31
CA GLY A 43 -10.02 0.72 6.51
C GLY A 43 -9.16 1.97 6.35
N GLN A 44 -9.20 2.59 5.18
CA GLN A 44 -8.50 3.84 4.90
C GLN A 44 -9.34 4.74 4.01
N ALA A 45 -9.30 6.03 4.32
CA ALA A 45 -9.74 7.12 3.46
C ALA A 45 -8.53 7.99 3.09
N SER A 46 -8.56 8.53 1.89
CA SER A 46 -7.51 9.40 1.37
C SER A 46 -8.11 10.56 0.60
N TYR A 47 -7.45 11.70 0.68
CA TYR A 47 -7.77 12.88 -0.11
C TYR A 47 -6.49 13.41 -0.72
N SER A 48 -6.55 13.77 -2.00
CA SER A 48 -5.45 14.41 -2.70
C SER A 48 -5.91 15.67 -3.42
N TYR A 49 -5.02 16.62 -3.52
CA TYR A 49 -5.19 17.85 -4.26
C TYR A 49 -4.04 18.01 -5.26
N LYS A 50 -4.38 18.39 -6.49
CA LYS A 50 -3.45 18.57 -7.62
C LYS A 50 -3.30 20.07 -7.88
N LEU A 51 -2.12 20.61 -7.61
CA LEU A 51 -1.74 21.96 -7.97
C LEU A 51 -1.09 21.95 -9.36
N GLU A 52 -1.76 22.52 -10.35
CA GLU A 52 -1.19 22.70 -11.69
C GLU A 52 -0.14 23.83 -11.66
N MET A 53 1.06 23.53 -12.12
CA MET A 53 2.21 24.45 -12.06
C MET A 53 2.39 25.25 -13.35
N ASP A 54 1.69 24.86 -14.42
CA ASP A 54 1.62 25.59 -15.67
C ASP A 54 0.19 25.69 -16.19
N ARG A 55 0.00 26.52 -17.23
CA ARG A 55 -1.32 26.78 -17.82
C ARG A 55 -1.86 25.63 -18.66
N ARG A 56 -1.01 24.71 -19.08
CA ARG A 56 -1.37 23.57 -19.95
C ARG A 56 -1.71 22.32 -19.13
N GLY A 57 -1.42 22.33 -17.82
CA GLY A 57 -1.56 21.19 -16.93
C GLY A 57 -0.54 20.09 -17.20
N GLU A 58 0.58 20.42 -17.85
CA GLU A 58 1.67 19.49 -18.16
C GLU A 58 2.45 19.13 -16.89
N ASN A 59 2.65 20.10 -16.00
CA ASN A 59 3.30 19.95 -14.72
C ASN A 59 2.29 20.10 -13.59
N ALA A 60 2.27 19.14 -12.66
CA ALA A 60 1.45 19.23 -11.47
C ALA A 60 2.15 18.71 -10.21
N LEU A 61 1.86 19.36 -9.08
CA LEU A 61 2.23 18.91 -7.75
C LEU A 61 0.98 18.41 -7.02
N GLY A 62 0.92 17.11 -6.76
CA GLY A 62 -0.04 16.47 -5.89
C GLY A 62 0.37 16.57 -4.42
N ILE A 63 -0.58 16.88 -3.56
CA ILE A 63 -0.47 16.81 -2.10
C ILE A 63 -1.57 15.88 -1.62
N GLY A 64 -1.22 14.89 -0.80
CA GLY A 64 -2.16 13.89 -0.32
C GLY A 64 -2.07 13.69 1.18
N VAL A 65 -3.23 13.39 1.77
CA VAL A 65 -3.34 12.92 3.15
C VAL A 65 -4.19 11.67 3.19
N SER A 66 -3.92 10.80 4.15
CA SER A 66 -4.72 9.61 4.41
C SER A 66 -4.98 9.45 5.89
N PHE A 67 -6.13 8.88 6.19
CA PHE A 67 -6.53 8.49 7.52
C PHE A 67 -7.00 7.04 7.45
N GLY A 68 -6.53 6.21 8.36
CA GLY A 68 -6.89 4.81 8.41
C GLY A 68 -7.15 4.33 9.83
N TYR A 69 -7.91 3.26 9.90
CA TYR A 69 -8.10 2.47 11.10
C TYR A 69 -7.65 1.04 10.79
N ASN A 70 -6.87 0.44 11.69
CA ASN A 70 -6.48 -0.96 11.59
C ASN A 70 -6.87 -1.72 12.84
N GLN A 71 -7.07 -3.01 12.66
CA GLN A 71 -7.31 -3.96 13.71
C GLN A 71 -6.52 -5.23 13.44
N TYR A 72 -5.78 -5.69 14.46
CA TYR A 72 -5.21 -7.02 14.51
C TYR A 72 -6.03 -7.88 15.46
N ARG A 73 -6.26 -9.12 15.09
CA ARG A 73 -6.85 -10.12 15.98
C ARG A 73 -6.03 -11.40 15.96
N ILE A 74 -5.69 -11.87 17.15
CA ILE A 74 -5.05 -13.16 17.39
C ILE A 74 -6.14 -14.15 17.79
N ASN A 75 -6.20 -15.28 17.10
CA ASN A 75 -7.04 -16.41 17.46
C ASN A 75 -6.15 -17.56 17.91
N SER A 76 -6.14 -17.80 19.21
CA SER A 76 -5.21 -18.74 19.81
C SER A 76 -5.58 -20.21 19.57
N MET A 77 -6.85 -20.48 19.24
CA MET A 77 -7.31 -21.83 18.87
C MET A 77 -6.69 -22.34 17.56
N LYS A 78 -6.09 -21.46 16.75
CA LYS A 78 -5.37 -21.83 15.52
C LYS A 78 -3.91 -22.20 15.75
N PHE A 79 -3.38 -22.06 16.98
CA PHE A 79 -2.04 -22.58 17.30
C PHE A 79 -2.12 -24.10 17.50
N ASN A 80 -1.60 -24.89 16.57
CA ASN A 80 -1.33 -26.31 16.79
C ASN A 80 -0.05 -26.45 17.63
N THR A 81 -0.17 -26.61 18.95
CA THR A 81 0.95 -27.00 19.81
C THR A 81 1.15 -28.53 19.74
N PRO A 82 2.33 -29.05 19.35
CA PRO A 82 2.54 -30.48 19.15
C PRO A 82 2.60 -31.36 20.41
N SER A 83 2.26 -30.89 21.61
CA SER A 83 2.44 -31.70 22.82
C SER A 83 1.30 -31.54 23.83
N GLN A 84 0.89 -32.68 24.41
CA GLN A 84 -0.03 -32.82 25.54
C GLN A 84 0.57 -32.31 26.87
N ASN A 85 1.39 -31.27 26.83
CA ASN A 85 1.78 -30.50 28.01
C ASN A 85 1.32 -29.07 27.74
N PRO A 86 0.27 -28.57 28.42
CA PRO A 86 -0.11 -27.18 28.31
C PRO A 86 1.01 -26.37 28.97
N ASP A 87 1.98 -25.94 28.17
CA ASP A 87 2.94 -24.96 28.63
C ASP A 87 2.11 -23.70 28.98
N VAL A 88 1.90 -23.46 30.27
CA VAL A 88 1.05 -22.39 30.81
C VAL A 88 1.53 -21.01 30.32
N LEU A 89 2.75 -20.92 29.82
CA LEU A 89 3.36 -19.75 29.19
C LEU A 89 2.88 -19.49 27.74
N LEU A 90 2.28 -20.47 27.07
CA LEU A 90 1.72 -20.34 25.71
C LEU A 90 0.21 -20.14 25.72
N ASN A 91 -0.37 -19.78 26.88
CA ASN A 91 -1.78 -19.43 27.00
C ASN A 91 -1.99 -18.02 26.41
N PHE A 92 -1.88 -17.92 25.08
CA PHE A 92 -2.23 -16.72 24.36
C PHE A 92 -3.74 -16.52 24.54
N ASN A 93 -4.16 -15.51 25.29
CA ASN A 93 -5.54 -15.07 25.22
C ASN A 93 -5.82 -14.51 23.83
N ASP A 94 -7.02 -14.74 23.30
CA ASP A 94 -7.48 -14.06 22.10
C ASP A 94 -7.33 -12.55 22.33
N GLY A 95 -6.55 -11.90 21.46
CA GLY A 95 -6.21 -10.49 21.58
C GLY A 95 -6.76 -9.73 20.38
N THR A 96 -7.41 -8.60 20.62
CA THR A 96 -7.78 -7.65 19.57
C THR A 96 -7.12 -6.31 19.84
N PHE A 97 -6.41 -5.78 18.85
CA PHE A 97 -5.67 -4.54 18.96
C PHE A 97 -6.04 -3.62 17.82
N SER A 98 -6.41 -2.38 18.12
CA SER A 98 -6.80 -1.41 17.10
C SER A 98 -5.95 -0.16 17.08
N GLY A 99 -5.92 0.49 15.92
CA GLY A 99 -5.03 1.59 15.64
C GLY A 99 -5.60 2.64 14.71
N ILE A 100 -5.05 3.83 14.82
CA ILE A 100 -5.31 4.94 13.92
C ILE A 100 -4.01 5.24 13.18
N GLN A 101 -4.13 5.39 11.87
CA GLN A 101 -3.03 5.69 10.98
C GLN A 101 -3.32 7.01 10.28
N VAL A 102 -2.32 7.88 10.27
CA VAL A 102 -2.34 9.09 9.46
C VAL A 102 -1.18 9.00 8.50
N GLY A 103 -1.40 9.34 7.23
CA GLY A 103 -0.36 9.42 6.22
C GLY A 103 -0.42 10.75 5.48
N ALA A 104 0.71 11.15 4.91
CA ALA A 104 0.80 12.32 4.06
C ALA A 104 1.82 12.06 2.95
N GLY A 105 1.66 12.72 1.81
CA GLY A 105 2.59 12.56 0.71
C GLY A 105 2.50 13.64 -0.34
N PHE A 106 3.51 13.66 -1.19
CA PHE A 106 3.64 14.56 -2.31
C PHE A 106 3.89 13.74 -3.57
N ALA A 107 3.32 14.18 -4.68
CA ALA A 107 3.55 13.60 -5.99
C ALA A 107 3.90 14.71 -6.96
N PHE A 108 4.95 14.55 -7.73
CA PHE A 108 5.23 15.37 -8.89
C PHE A 108 4.79 14.59 -10.13
N GLN A 109 4.02 15.26 -10.98
CA GLN A 109 3.58 14.75 -12.27
C GLN A 109 4.11 15.68 -13.37
N TYR A 110 4.71 15.09 -14.38
CA TYR A 110 5.02 15.72 -15.65
C TYR A 110 4.34 14.95 -16.76
N LYS A 111 3.71 15.66 -17.68
CA LYS A 111 3.02 15.11 -18.83
C LYS A 111 3.39 15.94 -20.04
N ASP A 112 4.03 15.29 -21.00
CA ASP A 112 4.24 15.81 -22.34
C ASP A 112 3.20 15.14 -23.25
N ALA A 113 2.24 15.93 -23.71
CA ALA A 113 1.13 15.47 -24.52
C ALA A 113 1.09 16.24 -25.83
N ASP A 114 2.18 16.15 -26.58
CA ASP A 114 2.13 16.41 -28.02
C ASP A 114 1.24 15.36 -28.71
N GLU A 115 0.56 15.78 -29.78
CA GLU A 115 -0.51 15.06 -30.49
C GLU A 115 -0.12 13.64 -30.96
N TYR A 116 1.19 13.31 -30.97
CA TYR A 116 1.74 12.08 -31.54
C TYR A 116 2.53 11.18 -30.57
N ASP A 117 2.86 11.61 -29.36
CA ASP A 117 3.62 10.77 -28.40
C ASP A 117 3.34 11.22 -26.96
N GLY A 118 2.60 10.40 -26.22
CA GLY A 118 2.19 10.74 -24.85
C GLY A 118 3.21 10.22 -23.84
N LYS A 119 3.97 11.11 -23.20
CA LYS A 119 4.90 10.76 -22.11
C LYS A 119 4.37 11.31 -20.79
N GLU A 120 4.35 10.46 -19.78
CA GLU A 120 3.97 10.87 -18.43
C GLU A 120 5.01 10.35 -17.44
N PHE A 121 5.45 11.19 -16.53
CA PHE A 121 6.32 10.84 -15.43
C PHE A 121 5.65 11.20 -14.11
N ILE A 122 5.67 10.27 -13.17
CA ILE A 122 5.17 10.47 -11.82
C ILE A 122 6.24 10.03 -10.84
N ALA A 123 6.63 10.93 -9.94
CA ALA A 123 7.45 10.61 -8.78
C ALA A 123 6.71 11.04 -7.53
N SER A 124 6.58 10.16 -6.55
CA SER A 124 5.93 10.49 -5.29
C SER A 124 6.71 9.95 -4.10
N VAL A 125 6.57 10.67 -3.00
CA VAL A 125 7.04 10.24 -1.70
C VAL A 125 5.89 10.43 -0.71
N SER A 126 5.70 9.45 0.14
CA SER A 126 4.65 9.47 1.14
C SER A 126 5.16 8.83 2.41
N TYR A 127 4.64 9.32 3.51
CA TYR A 127 4.89 8.76 4.83
C TYR A 127 3.62 8.09 5.29
N TYR A 128 3.72 6.78 5.47
CA TYR A 128 2.64 5.94 5.93
C TYR A 128 2.82 5.74 7.44
N ARG A 129 1.79 6.11 8.23
CA ARG A 129 1.80 6.11 9.70
C ARG A 129 2.77 7.14 10.29
N VAL A 130 2.37 8.41 10.18
CA VAL A 130 3.01 9.55 10.86
C VAL A 130 3.07 9.31 12.38
N LEU A 131 2.02 8.72 12.93
CA LEU A 131 1.88 8.48 14.36
C LEU A 131 2.49 7.12 14.72
N PRO A 132 3.49 7.07 15.62
CA PRO A 132 4.00 5.80 16.12
C PRO A 132 2.90 5.12 16.92
N GLN A 133 2.71 3.82 16.71
CA GLN A 133 1.66 3.08 17.38
C GLN A 133 2.21 1.83 18.06
N LYS A 134 2.18 1.87 19.39
CA LYS A 134 2.52 0.74 20.26
C LYS A 134 1.25 0.16 20.83
N GLN A 135 1.07 -1.15 20.69
CA GLN A 135 -0.08 -1.87 21.22
C GLN A 135 0.39 -2.86 22.28
N PHE A 136 -0.26 -2.81 23.44
CA PHE A 136 0.08 -3.61 24.61
C PHE A 136 -1.07 -4.59 24.91
N LEU A 137 -0.72 -5.81 25.33
CA LEU A 137 -1.62 -6.79 25.95
C LEU A 137 -1.10 -7.02 27.37
N ASP A 138 -1.93 -6.76 28.39
CA ASP A 138 -1.57 -6.96 29.80
C ASP A 138 -0.15 -6.46 30.14
N GLN A 139 0.12 -5.20 29.74
CA GLN A 139 1.41 -4.50 29.94
C GLN A 139 2.60 -5.02 29.11
N THR A 140 2.43 -6.09 28.34
CA THR A 140 3.43 -6.58 27.38
C THR A 140 3.25 -5.88 26.04
N LEU A 141 4.30 -5.30 25.46
CA LEU A 141 4.27 -4.77 24.10
C LEU A 141 4.08 -5.93 23.12
N VAL A 142 2.94 -5.98 22.43
CA VAL A 142 2.61 -7.06 21.47
C VAL A 142 2.87 -6.62 20.04
N PHE A 143 2.57 -5.35 19.71
CA PHE A 143 2.87 -4.80 18.38
C PHE A 143 3.52 -3.43 18.49
N ASP A 144 4.64 -3.27 17.79
CA ASP A 144 5.26 -1.97 17.51
C ASP A 144 5.11 -1.71 16.00
N GLU A 145 4.10 -0.90 15.65
CA GLU A 145 3.86 -0.53 14.27
C GLU A 145 4.87 0.52 13.84
N ARG A 146 5.91 0.05 13.16
CA ARG A 146 7.01 0.88 12.67
C ARG A 146 6.54 1.85 11.60
N GLN A 147 7.05 3.06 11.67
CA GLN A 147 6.84 4.09 10.66
C GLN A 147 7.46 3.66 9.33
N SER A 148 6.78 3.95 8.22
CA SER A 148 7.27 3.59 6.90
C SER A 148 7.23 4.78 5.94
N LEU A 149 8.38 5.10 5.36
CA LEU A 149 8.48 6.00 4.22
C LEU A 149 8.33 5.18 2.94
N PHE A 150 7.42 5.61 2.07
CA PHE A 150 7.14 5.00 0.78
C PHE A 150 7.46 5.97 -0.34
N GLY A 151 8.42 5.60 -1.19
CA GLY A 151 8.69 6.25 -2.47
C GLY A 151 8.12 5.44 -3.62
N TYR A 152 7.51 6.11 -4.59
CA TYR A 152 6.99 5.53 -5.81
C TYR A 152 7.44 6.35 -7.01
N PHE A 153 7.94 5.67 -8.03
CA PHE A 153 8.41 6.29 -9.27
C PHE A 153 7.83 5.49 -10.43
N SER A 154 7.23 6.18 -11.39
CA SER A 154 6.78 5.57 -12.63
C SER A 154 6.96 6.50 -13.80
N ALA A 155 7.33 5.93 -14.93
CA ALA A 155 7.23 6.59 -16.22
C ALA A 155 6.19 5.83 -17.04
N THR A 156 5.38 6.52 -17.84
CA THR A 156 4.47 5.94 -18.82
C THR A 156 4.86 6.49 -20.18
N ILE A 157 5.08 5.58 -21.12
CA ILE A 157 5.31 5.90 -22.53
C ILE A 157 4.13 5.33 -23.30
N THR A 158 3.46 6.17 -24.08
CA THR A 158 2.24 5.82 -24.82
C THR A 158 2.44 6.12 -26.29
N SER A 159 2.31 5.10 -27.15
CA SER A 159 2.35 5.29 -28.60
C SER A 159 0.93 5.33 -29.18
N PRO A 160 0.48 6.46 -29.76
CA PRO A 160 -0.83 6.57 -30.39
C PRO A 160 -1.00 5.65 -31.61
N ALA A 161 0.09 5.34 -32.31
CA ALA A 161 0.06 4.54 -33.55
C ALA A 161 -0.39 3.08 -33.32
N VAL A 162 -0.19 2.55 -32.11
CA VAL A 162 -0.48 1.15 -31.76
C VAL A 162 -1.35 1.01 -30.52
N SER A 163 -1.94 2.12 -30.02
CA SER A 163 -2.67 2.17 -28.75
C SER A 163 -1.91 1.48 -27.60
N PHE A 164 -0.59 1.44 -27.65
CA PHE A 164 0.25 0.69 -26.72
C PHE A 164 0.75 1.61 -25.61
N TYR A 165 0.85 1.09 -24.38
CA TYR A 165 1.54 1.76 -23.30
C TYR A 165 2.51 0.84 -22.56
N PHE A 166 3.64 1.41 -22.16
CA PHE A 166 4.65 0.79 -21.30
C PHE A 166 4.83 1.66 -20.06
N ARG A 167 4.71 1.06 -18.88
CA ARG A 167 4.86 1.75 -17.60
C ARG A 167 5.79 1.01 -16.66
N PRO A 168 7.11 1.29 -16.67
CA PRO A 168 7.99 0.86 -15.61
C PRO A 168 7.64 1.61 -14.32
N VAL A 169 7.69 0.87 -13.22
CA VAL A 169 7.39 1.33 -11.88
C VAL A 169 8.48 0.81 -10.95
N ALA A 170 9.02 1.72 -10.15
CA ALA A 170 9.93 1.41 -9.06
C ALA A 170 9.30 1.92 -7.77
N THR A 171 9.27 1.07 -6.74
CA THR A 171 8.84 1.46 -5.40
C THR A 171 9.93 1.16 -4.39
N ILE A 172 10.05 2.04 -3.40
CA ILE A 172 10.99 1.92 -2.30
C ILE A 172 10.19 2.07 -1.03
N ASN A 173 10.20 1.05 -0.18
CA ASN A 173 9.66 1.13 1.17
C ASN A 173 10.82 1.13 2.16
N VAL A 174 10.86 2.12 3.04
CA VAL A 174 11.81 2.20 4.15
C VAL A 174 11.02 2.02 5.44
N TYR A 175 11.29 0.96 6.18
CA TYR A 175 10.69 0.71 7.48
C TYR A 175 11.69 1.05 8.57
N ASP A 176 11.34 2.03 9.42
CA ASP A 176 12.13 2.40 10.59
C ASP A 176 13.60 2.73 10.28
N PHE A 177 13.89 3.20 9.06
CA PHE A 177 15.24 3.52 8.54
C PHE A 177 16.29 2.39 8.57
N HIS A 178 15.90 1.18 8.95
CA HIS A 178 16.79 0.01 9.01
C HIS A 178 16.48 -1.02 7.93
N TYR A 179 15.23 -1.11 7.47
CA TYR A 179 14.83 -2.10 6.47
C TYR A 179 14.39 -1.44 5.18
N PHE A 180 14.93 -1.92 4.06
CA PHE A 180 14.62 -1.40 2.74
C PHE A 180 14.02 -2.51 1.87
N ARG A 181 12.87 -2.22 1.27
CA ARG A 181 12.29 -3.05 0.22
C ARG A 181 12.24 -2.26 -1.08
N TYR A 182 12.78 -2.86 -2.13
CA TYR A 182 12.73 -2.32 -3.47
C TYR A 182 11.88 -3.25 -4.32
N GLU A 183 10.93 -2.69 -5.06
CA GLU A 183 10.12 -3.46 -6.00
C GLU A 183 10.21 -2.77 -7.36
N LEU A 184 10.53 -3.54 -8.38
CA LEU A 184 10.57 -3.09 -9.76
C LEU A 184 9.53 -3.90 -10.53
N HIS A 185 8.60 -3.22 -11.17
CA HIS A 185 7.62 -3.86 -12.03
C HIS A 185 7.37 -3.03 -13.26
N ALA A 186 6.87 -3.65 -14.31
CA ALA A 186 6.47 -2.97 -15.52
C ALA A 186 5.07 -3.44 -15.92
N ASN A 187 4.24 -2.48 -16.31
CA ASN A 187 2.93 -2.74 -16.88
C ASN A 187 2.99 -2.47 -18.37
N VAL A 188 2.48 -3.41 -19.17
CA VAL A 188 2.32 -3.26 -20.61
C VAL A 188 0.87 -3.42 -20.96
N GLY A 189 0.33 -2.59 -21.84
CA GLY A 189 -1.09 -2.66 -22.16
C GLY A 189 -1.46 -2.03 -23.48
N LEU A 190 -2.68 -2.35 -23.92
CA LEU A 190 -3.35 -1.72 -25.03
C LEU A 190 -4.48 -0.86 -24.46
N LYS A 191 -4.50 0.43 -24.82
CA LYS A 191 -5.33 1.50 -24.25
C LYS A 191 -6.82 1.14 -24.16
N ASP A 192 -7.30 0.32 -25.10
CA ASP A 192 -8.72 -0.03 -25.24
C ASP A 192 -9.06 -1.46 -24.80
N ILE A 193 -8.06 -2.29 -24.45
CA ILE A 193 -8.25 -3.71 -24.11
C ILE A 193 -7.91 -3.98 -22.64
N GLY A 194 -6.89 -3.29 -22.10
CA GLY A 194 -6.40 -3.50 -20.74
C GLY A 194 -4.90 -3.72 -20.69
N TRP A 195 -4.41 -4.27 -19.58
CA TRP A 195 -2.98 -4.39 -19.31
C TRP A 195 -2.57 -5.68 -18.63
N ILE A 196 -1.31 -6.04 -18.81
CA ILE A 196 -0.61 -7.14 -18.15
C ILE A 196 0.60 -6.55 -17.44
N GLY A 197 0.77 -6.88 -16.16
CA GLY A 197 1.90 -6.45 -15.34
C GLY A 197 2.84 -7.60 -15.04
N MET A 198 4.14 -7.32 -15.04
CA MET A 198 5.17 -8.25 -14.56
C MET A 198 6.06 -7.52 -13.55
N GLY A 199 6.38 -8.17 -12.43
CA GLY A 199 7.14 -7.55 -11.35
C GLY A 199 8.13 -8.49 -10.68
N PHE A 200 9.19 -7.90 -10.14
CA PHE A 200 10.20 -8.55 -9.30
C PHE A 200 10.40 -7.71 -8.04
N PHE A 201 10.51 -8.38 -6.88
CA PHE A 201 10.76 -7.74 -5.60
C PHE A 201 12.07 -8.24 -5.00
N LEU A 202 12.82 -7.32 -4.40
CA LEU A 202 14.05 -7.63 -3.66
C LEU A 202 13.98 -7.03 -2.27
N LEU A 203 14.13 -7.89 -1.26
CA LEU A 203 14.17 -7.51 0.14
C LEU A 203 15.62 -7.49 0.61
N ARG A 204 16.09 -6.37 1.17
CA ARG A 204 17.42 -6.25 1.74
C ARG A 204 17.32 -5.86 3.23
N ARG A 205 18.01 -6.62 4.07
CA ARG A 205 18.21 -6.31 5.49
C ARG A 205 19.37 -5.33 5.65
#